data_AF-A0A3B9N9V7-F1
#
_entry.id   AF-A0A3B9N9V7-F1
#
_cell.length_a   1.000
_cell.length_b   1.000
_cell.length_c   1.000
_cell.angle_alpha   90.00
_cell.angle_beta   90.00
_cell.angle_gamma   90.00
#
_symmetry.space_group_name_H-M   'P 1'
#
loop_
_entity.id
_entity.type
_entity.pdbx_description
1 polymer ?
#
loop_
_entity_poly.entity_id
_entity_poly.type
_entity_poly.pdbx_seq_one_letter_code
_entity_poly.pdbx_strand_id
1 'polypeptide(L)'
;MVQGTGVLRDASRKFELRHGDRSVVYIPMRHLGTRVYYDQIQRAVDSLQHSGYVVFYESIAYQVDSAAQRDLYDRKFRKLTGNRLGLQQCIEIPGDTSRVLRAPMYRKLGQRIISQPDYSFFLVNYETAVNADIPKNKLLDEFEYLYGAINLDDCDYKTPLQEPYSCKPIKAALKNKFDKEFVMKKREENLASLVADAPQQKILILFGTSHFKGFLRNLQARDPKWIQIN
;
A
#
# COMPACT_ATOMS: atom_id res chain seq x y z
N MET A 1 21.86 -6.56 19.64
CA MET A 1 20.44 -6.70 20.00
C MET A 1 19.61 -6.13 18.83
N VAL A 2 19.22 -6.96 17.86
CA VAL A 2 18.65 -6.55 16.54
C VAL A 2 17.18 -6.98 16.39
N GLN A 3 16.59 -7.59 17.43
CA GLN A 3 15.19 -8.06 17.46
C GLN A 3 14.13 -6.93 17.48
N GLY A 4 14.56 -5.66 17.44
CA GLY A 4 13.69 -4.49 17.63
C GLY A 4 13.15 -3.84 16.36
N THR A 5 13.70 -4.10 15.17
CA THR A 5 13.17 -3.51 13.94
C THR A 5 11.91 -4.24 13.49
N GLY A 6 10.84 -3.50 13.25
CA GLY A 6 9.55 -4.07 12.83
C GLY A 6 9.69 -5.06 11.68
N VAL A 7 10.55 -4.76 10.70
CA VAL A 7 10.86 -5.58 9.49
C VAL A 7 11.26 -7.03 9.81
N LEU A 8 11.88 -7.28 10.96
CA LEU A 8 12.37 -8.60 11.39
C LEU A 8 11.40 -9.35 12.30
N ARG A 9 10.23 -8.78 12.57
CA ARG A 9 9.18 -9.52 13.27
C ARG A 9 8.56 -10.51 12.30
N ASP A 10 8.77 -11.79 12.58
CA ASP A 10 8.20 -12.88 11.77
C ASP A 10 6.68 -12.98 11.89
N ALA A 11 6.07 -12.35 12.90
CA ALA A 11 4.62 -12.31 13.07
C ALA A 11 4.01 -10.97 12.69
N SER A 12 2.98 -11.03 11.84
CA SER A 12 2.09 -9.89 11.62
C SER A 12 1.20 -9.71 12.84
N ARG A 13 1.32 -8.55 13.51
CA ARG A 13 0.29 -8.11 14.46
C ARG A 13 -0.99 -7.93 13.67
N LYS A 14 -2.09 -8.55 14.09
CA LYS A 14 -3.42 -8.27 13.53
C LYS A 14 -4.09 -7.23 14.41
N PHE A 15 -4.97 -6.43 13.84
CA PHE A 15 -5.88 -5.59 14.61
C PHE A 15 -7.29 -6.08 14.38
N GLU A 16 -8.00 -6.42 15.45
CA GLU A 16 -9.38 -6.87 15.37
C GLU A 16 -10.29 -5.72 15.76
N LEU A 17 -11.28 -5.43 14.93
CA LEU A 17 -12.29 -4.41 15.19
C LEU A 17 -13.67 -5.04 15.22
N ARG A 18 -14.54 -4.56 16.09
CA ARG A 18 -15.94 -5.00 16.17
C ARG A 18 -16.92 -3.85 16.27
N HIS A 19 -18.08 -4.08 15.70
CA HIS A 19 -19.28 -3.29 15.90
C HIS A 19 -20.52 -4.20 15.80
N GLY A 20 -21.15 -4.51 16.93
CA GLY A 20 -22.21 -5.53 16.99
C GLY A 20 -21.69 -6.89 16.50
N ASP A 21 -22.40 -7.50 15.56
CA ASP A 21 -22.00 -8.77 14.94
C ASP A 21 -20.95 -8.61 13.83
N ARG A 22 -20.59 -7.37 13.47
CA ARG A 22 -19.58 -7.09 12.46
C ARG A 22 -18.18 -7.26 13.03
N SER A 23 -17.33 -7.94 12.28
CA SER A 23 -15.95 -8.26 12.63
C SER A 23 -15.01 -7.88 11.49
N VAL A 24 -14.00 -7.08 11.80
CA VAL A 24 -12.96 -6.68 10.86
C VAL A 24 -11.61 -7.14 11.39
N VAL A 25 -10.84 -7.84 10.57
CA VAL A 25 -9.44 -8.17 10.88
C VAL A 25 -8.55 -7.39 9.93
N TYR A 26 -7.70 -6.51 10.45
CA TYR A 26 -6.72 -5.77 9.68
C TYR A 26 -5.35 -6.44 9.81
N ILE A 27 -4.81 -6.92 8.68
CA ILE A 27 -3.44 -7.39 8.58
C ILE A 27 -2.59 -6.25 7.99
N PRO A 28 -1.70 -5.65 8.80
CA PRO A 28 -0.87 -4.55 8.39
C PRO A 28 0.25 -5.04 7.47
N MET A 29 0.10 -4.74 6.18
CA MET A 29 1.04 -5.11 5.13
C MET A 29 2.29 -4.22 5.18
N ARG A 30 3.38 -4.73 4.61
CA ARG A 30 4.67 -4.03 4.49
C ARG A 30 5.26 -4.37 3.14
N HIS A 31 5.89 -3.39 2.51
CA HIS A 31 6.59 -3.61 1.25
C HIS A 31 7.85 -4.47 1.38
N LEU A 32 8.38 -4.63 2.60
CA LEU A 32 9.58 -5.40 2.91
C LEU A 32 9.36 -6.24 4.17
N GLY A 33 9.71 -7.52 4.10
CA GLY A 33 9.54 -8.47 5.20
C GLY A 33 10.28 -9.78 4.95
N THR A 34 10.32 -10.66 5.94
CA THR A 34 10.89 -12.00 5.77
C THR A 34 9.94 -12.91 5.00
N ARG A 35 10.46 -13.95 4.34
CA ARG A 35 9.60 -14.98 3.73
C ARG A 35 8.63 -15.59 4.75
N VAL A 36 9.13 -15.86 5.96
CA VAL A 36 8.34 -16.39 7.09
C VAL A 36 7.17 -15.45 7.43
N TYR A 37 7.39 -14.14 7.46
CA TYR A 37 6.35 -13.15 7.69
C TYR A 37 5.22 -13.24 6.64
N TYR A 38 5.56 -13.35 5.35
CA TYR A 38 4.55 -13.48 4.30
C TYR A 38 3.86 -14.85 4.31
N ASP A 39 4.56 -15.94 4.61
CA ASP A 39 3.95 -17.27 4.76
C ASP A 39 2.92 -17.30 5.91
N GLN A 40 3.19 -16.57 7.00
CA GLN A 40 2.22 -16.43 8.10
C GLN A 40 0.98 -15.64 7.71
N ILE A 41 1.14 -14.60 6.89
CA ILE A 41 0.00 -13.84 6.34
C ILE A 41 -0.82 -14.74 5.42
N GLN A 42 -0.19 -15.49 4.51
CA GLN A 42 -0.87 -16.44 3.63
C GLN A 42 -1.74 -17.42 4.42
N ARG A 43 -1.18 -18.07 5.45
CA ARG A 43 -1.94 -18.99 6.33
C ARG A 43 -3.10 -18.30 7.05
N ALA A 44 -2.91 -17.06 7.49
CA ALA A 44 -3.96 -16.29 8.16
C ALA A 44 -5.09 -15.93 7.19
N VAL A 45 -4.75 -15.51 5.96
CA VAL A 45 -5.73 -15.19 4.91
C VAL A 45 -6.55 -16.42 4.56
N ASP A 46 -5.89 -17.55 4.31
CA ASP A 46 -6.55 -18.82 4.00
C ASP A 46 -7.53 -19.23 5.10
N SER A 47 -7.08 -19.26 6.36
CA SER A 47 -7.92 -19.62 7.51
C SER A 47 -9.11 -18.68 7.72
N LEU A 48 -8.91 -17.37 7.56
CA LEU A 48 -9.97 -16.37 7.75
C LEU A 48 -11.01 -16.44 6.62
N GLN A 49 -10.59 -16.62 5.37
CA GLN A 49 -11.52 -16.81 4.25
C GLN A 49 -12.38 -18.07 4.45
N HIS A 50 -11.79 -19.19 4.88
CA HIS A 50 -12.53 -20.40 5.27
C HIS A 50 -13.51 -20.16 6.43
N SER A 51 -13.26 -19.14 7.25
CA SER A 51 -14.16 -18.71 8.35
C SER A 51 -15.23 -17.69 7.91
N GLY A 52 -15.33 -17.41 6.61
CA GLY A 52 -16.32 -16.52 6.00
C GLY A 52 -15.91 -15.06 5.89
N TYR A 53 -14.62 -14.72 6.06
CA TYR A 53 -14.13 -13.36 5.85
C TYR A 53 -13.97 -13.06 4.35
N VAL A 54 -14.43 -11.88 3.92
CA VAL A 54 -14.20 -11.35 2.58
C VAL A 54 -12.99 -10.42 2.59
N VAL A 55 -12.08 -10.59 1.63
CA VAL A 55 -10.82 -9.82 1.57
C VAL A 55 -11.03 -8.45 0.93
N PHE A 56 -10.55 -7.41 1.62
CA PHE A 56 -10.45 -6.04 1.16
C PHE A 56 -8.95 -5.71 1.03
N TYR A 57 -8.44 -5.56 -0.19
CA TYR A 57 -6.99 -5.46 -0.44
C TYR A 57 -6.57 -4.11 -1.00
N GLU A 58 -5.32 -3.72 -0.74
CA GLU A 58 -4.70 -2.50 -1.24
C GLU A 58 -4.15 -2.69 -2.66
N SER A 59 -4.72 -2.00 -3.65
CA SER A 59 -4.14 -1.94 -5.00
C SER A 59 -4.44 -0.62 -5.71
N ILE A 60 -3.41 0.20 -5.88
CA ILE A 60 -3.46 1.44 -6.67
C ILE A 60 -3.31 1.21 -8.19
N ALA A 61 -3.64 0.03 -8.69
CA ALA A 61 -3.54 -0.28 -10.12
C ALA A 61 -4.29 0.76 -10.97
N TYR A 62 -3.68 1.14 -12.10
CA TYR A 62 -4.29 2.13 -12.99
C TYR A 62 -5.56 1.60 -13.66
N GLN A 63 -6.52 2.50 -13.83
CA GLN A 63 -7.69 2.31 -14.70
C GLN A 63 -7.56 3.25 -15.89
N VAL A 64 -6.85 2.79 -16.92
CA VAL A 64 -6.52 3.55 -18.14
C VAL A 64 -6.67 2.66 -19.36
N ASP A 65 -6.96 3.26 -20.52
CA ASP A 65 -7.34 2.55 -21.73
C ASP A 65 -6.14 2.14 -22.60
N SER A 66 -4.94 2.64 -22.28
CA SER A 66 -3.74 2.37 -23.09
C SER A 66 -2.45 2.36 -22.28
N ALA A 67 -1.43 1.68 -22.83
CA ALA A 67 -0.07 1.72 -22.32
C ALA A 67 0.52 3.14 -22.36
N ALA A 68 0.16 3.96 -23.36
CA ALA A 68 0.61 5.34 -23.47
C ALA A 68 0.07 6.22 -22.33
N GLN A 69 -1.22 6.07 -21.98
CA GLN A 69 -1.78 6.75 -20.80
C GLN A 69 -1.12 6.28 -19.50
N ARG A 70 -0.85 4.97 -19.37
CA ARG A 70 -0.14 4.42 -18.22
C ARG A 70 1.25 5.05 -18.06
N ASP A 71 2.03 5.09 -19.14
CA ASP A 71 3.37 5.72 -19.17
C ASP A 71 3.30 7.20 -18.76
N LEU A 72 2.30 7.94 -19.26
CA LEU A 72 2.08 9.34 -18.88
C LEU A 72 1.86 9.50 -17.37
N TYR A 73 0.92 8.75 -16.79
CA TYR A 73 0.66 8.84 -15.35
C TYR A 73 1.86 8.38 -14.52
N ASP A 74 2.59 7.38 -15.00
CA ASP A 74 3.81 6.93 -14.36
C ASP A 74 4.87 8.05 -14.32
N ARG A 75 5.09 8.76 -15.42
CA ARG A 75 5.99 9.93 -15.42
C ARG A 75 5.52 11.04 -14.48
N LYS A 76 4.21 11.35 -14.46
CA LYS A 76 3.64 12.34 -13.52
C LYS A 76 3.87 11.94 -12.07
N PHE A 77 3.59 10.69 -11.73
CA PHE A 77 3.80 10.13 -10.40
C PHE A 77 5.28 10.21 -9.99
N ARG A 78 6.19 9.87 -10.91
CA ARG A 78 7.64 9.95 -10.70
C ARG A 78 8.10 11.38 -10.41
N LYS A 79 7.64 12.37 -11.19
CA LYS A 79 7.95 13.79 -10.99
C LYS A 79 7.45 14.32 -9.65
N LEU A 80 6.28 13.86 -9.23
CA LEU A 80 5.64 14.25 -7.97
C LEU A 80 6.34 13.67 -6.74
N THR A 81 6.75 12.40 -6.82
CA THR A 81 7.31 11.68 -5.68
C THR A 81 8.83 11.71 -5.62
N GLY A 82 9.50 12.10 -6.71
CA GLY A 82 10.97 12.16 -6.83
C GLY A 82 11.65 10.79 -6.83
N ASN A 83 10.87 9.72 -6.66
CA ASN A 83 11.35 8.35 -6.60
C ASN A 83 10.90 7.58 -7.84
N ARG A 84 11.81 6.72 -8.30
CA ARG A 84 11.66 5.77 -9.41
C ARG A 84 10.32 5.06 -9.30
N LEU A 85 9.64 4.96 -10.43
CA LEU A 85 8.36 4.25 -10.51
C LEU A 85 8.49 2.86 -9.91
N GLY A 86 7.63 2.57 -8.94
CA GLY A 86 7.82 1.40 -8.10
C GLY A 86 8.89 1.61 -7.03
N LEU A 87 8.45 2.08 -5.87
CA LEU A 87 9.04 1.60 -4.60
C LEU A 87 9.02 0.06 -4.49
N GLN A 88 8.44 -0.64 -5.47
CA GLN A 88 8.56 -2.06 -5.76
C GLN A 88 9.76 -2.36 -6.70
N GLN A 89 9.91 -1.67 -7.83
CA GLN A 89 10.99 -1.94 -8.81
C GLN A 89 12.42 -1.63 -8.34
N CYS A 90 12.62 -0.73 -7.38
CA CYS A 90 13.96 -0.56 -6.77
C CYS A 90 14.37 -1.69 -5.81
N ILE A 91 13.42 -2.57 -5.52
CA ILE A 91 13.57 -3.75 -4.67
C ILE A 91 13.51 -5.03 -5.54
N GLU A 92 13.06 -4.94 -6.78
CA GLU A 92 12.90 -6.05 -7.73
C GLU A 92 14.17 -6.36 -8.51
N ILE A 93 15.19 -6.81 -7.81
CA ILE A 93 15.80 -8.06 -8.26
C ILE A 93 15.53 -9.04 -7.14
N PRO A 94 14.73 -10.11 -7.35
CA PRO A 94 14.67 -11.22 -6.42
C PRO A 94 16.09 -11.66 -6.06
N GLY A 95 16.52 -11.37 -4.82
CA GLY A 95 17.87 -11.68 -4.34
C GLY A 95 18.87 -10.52 -4.22
N ASP A 96 18.62 -9.32 -4.76
CA ASP A 96 19.51 -8.16 -4.56
C ASP A 96 18.94 -7.11 -3.59
N THR A 97 18.80 -7.52 -2.33
CA THR A 97 18.54 -6.58 -1.23
C THR A 97 19.75 -5.71 -0.88
N SER A 98 20.92 -5.86 -1.53
CA SER A 98 22.17 -5.20 -1.11
C SER A 98 22.08 -3.67 -1.09
N ARG A 99 21.24 -3.08 -1.95
CA ARG A 99 21.01 -1.63 -2.01
C ARG A 99 20.08 -1.12 -0.91
N VAL A 100 19.08 -1.90 -0.51
CA VAL A 100 18.17 -1.60 0.62
C VAL A 100 18.90 -1.76 1.96
N LEU A 101 19.81 -2.74 2.05
CA LEU A 101 20.54 -3.08 3.27
C LEU A 101 21.78 -2.20 3.52
N ARG A 102 21.93 -1.05 2.83
CA ARG A 102 23.08 -0.14 3.02
C ARG A 102 23.12 0.51 4.39
N ALA A 103 21.98 0.62 5.09
CA ALA A 103 22.01 1.02 6.50
C ALA A 103 22.73 -0.08 7.31
N PRO A 104 23.74 0.25 8.14
CA PRO A 104 24.59 -0.71 8.83
C PRO A 104 23.83 -1.81 9.59
N MET A 105 22.62 -1.49 10.06
CA MET A 105 21.73 -2.39 10.80
C MET A 105 21.23 -3.58 9.98
N TYR A 106 21.02 -3.43 8.67
CA TYR A 106 20.43 -4.47 7.83
C TYR A 106 21.46 -5.29 7.05
N ARG A 107 22.72 -4.86 7.02
CA ARG A 107 23.83 -5.49 6.28
C ARG A 107 24.10 -6.94 6.70
N LYS A 108 23.73 -7.34 7.94
CA LYS A 108 23.89 -8.71 8.48
C LYS A 108 22.71 -9.65 8.17
N LEU A 109 21.65 -9.18 7.50
CA LEU A 109 20.41 -9.93 7.34
C LEU A 109 20.36 -10.81 6.07
N GLY A 110 21.25 -10.57 5.10
CA GLY A 110 21.38 -11.38 3.89
C GLY A 110 20.06 -11.57 3.12
N GLN A 111 19.94 -12.70 2.41
CA GLN A 111 18.81 -13.13 1.58
C GLN A 111 17.46 -13.34 2.33
N ARG A 112 17.33 -12.86 3.58
CA ARG A 112 16.17 -13.13 4.45
C ARG A 112 15.03 -12.11 4.33
N ILE A 113 15.19 -11.04 3.55
CA ILE A 113 14.17 -10.01 3.33
C ILE A 113 13.77 -10.04 1.85
N ILE A 114 12.47 -10.03 1.58
CA ILE A 114 11.90 -9.97 0.23
C ILE A 114 10.88 -8.83 0.12
N SER A 115 10.65 -8.37 -1.10
CA SER A 115 9.51 -7.51 -1.43
C SER A 115 8.19 -8.19 -1.09
N GLN A 116 7.17 -7.40 -0.80
CA GLN A 116 5.80 -7.89 -0.71
C GLN A 116 5.44 -8.67 -1.98
N PRO A 117 5.08 -9.96 -1.86
CA PRO A 117 4.55 -10.73 -2.98
C PRO A 117 3.22 -10.16 -3.49
N ASP A 118 2.86 -10.51 -4.72
CA ASP A 118 1.53 -10.24 -5.26
C ASP A 118 0.44 -10.94 -4.42
N TYR A 119 -0.79 -10.41 -4.44
CA TYR A 119 -1.88 -10.94 -3.62
C TYR A 119 -2.29 -12.38 -3.97
N SER A 120 -1.95 -12.88 -5.17
CA SER A 120 -2.10 -14.30 -5.52
C SER A 120 -1.28 -15.21 -4.60
N PHE A 121 -0.13 -14.75 -4.12
CA PHE A 121 0.66 -15.48 -3.11
C PHE A 121 -0.12 -15.64 -1.81
N PHE A 122 -0.95 -14.68 -1.40
CA PHE A 122 -1.71 -14.77 -0.15
C PHE A 122 -3.00 -15.59 -0.27
N LEU A 123 -3.22 -16.28 -1.39
CA LEU A 123 -4.42 -17.09 -1.64
C LEU A 123 -5.72 -16.28 -1.55
N VAL A 124 -5.68 -14.99 -1.94
CA VAL A 124 -6.87 -14.14 -1.98
C VAL A 124 -7.86 -14.70 -3.01
N ASN A 125 -9.11 -14.93 -2.58
CA ASN A 125 -10.20 -15.31 -3.47
C ASN A 125 -10.74 -14.07 -4.21
N TYR A 126 -10.26 -13.86 -5.43
CA TYR A 126 -10.65 -12.71 -6.26
C TYR A 126 -12.11 -12.71 -6.74
N GLU A 127 -12.84 -13.83 -6.64
CA GLU A 127 -14.27 -13.85 -6.99
C GLU A 127 -15.12 -13.04 -6.00
N THR A 128 -14.63 -12.89 -4.76
CA THR A 128 -15.34 -12.18 -3.69
C THR A 128 -14.56 -10.98 -3.15
N ALA A 129 -13.26 -10.91 -3.41
CA ALA A 129 -12.41 -9.85 -2.89
C ALA A 129 -12.74 -8.47 -3.48
N VAL A 130 -12.58 -7.44 -2.65
CA VAL A 130 -12.80 -6.05 -3.01
C VAL A 130 -11.46 -5.33 -3.08
N ASN A 131 -11.17 -4.65 -4.20
CA ASN A 131 -10.09 -3.66 -4.21
C ASN A 131 -10.56 -2.47 -3.36
N ALA A 132 -9.96 -2.31 -2.19
CA ALA A 132 -10.38 -1.31 -1.20
C ALA A 132 -9.60 0.01 -1.31
N ASP A 133 -8.97 0.24 -2.46
CA ASP A 133 -8.05 1.35 -2.69
C ASP A 133 -8.49 2.23 -3.87
N ILE A 134 -7.80 3.35 -4.04
CA ILE A 134 -8.07 4.32 -5.11
C ILE A 134 -7.04 4.11 -6.24
N PRO A 135 -7.49 3.96 -7.51
CA PRO A 135 -6.60 3.88 -8.65
C PRO A 135 -5.63 5.07 -8.72
N LYS A 136 -4.35 4.79 -9.02
CA LYS A 136 -3.29 5.81 -9.03
C LYS A 136 -3.57 7.00 -9.98
N ASN A 137 -4.21 6.76 -11.13
CA ASN A 137 -4.60 7.84 -12.04
C ASN A 137 -5.64 8.77 -11.40
N LYS A 138 -6.62 8.24 -10.66
CA LYS A 138 -7.62 9.07 -9.98
C LYS A 138 -7.02 9.95 -8.89
N LEU A 139 -6.01 9.44 -8.16
CA LEU A 139 -5.27 10.24 -7.19
C LEU A 139 -4.51 11.40 -7.87
N LEU A 140 -3.92 11.16 -9.05
CA LEU A 140 -3.20 12.18 -9.81
C LEU A 140 -4.15 13.20 -10.44
N ASP A 141 -5.25 12.75 -11.05
CA ASP A 141 -6.26 13.60 -11.66
C ASP A 141 -6.84 14.59 -10.64
N GLU A 142 -7.19 14.08 -9.44
CA GLU A 142 -7.74 14.93 -8.39
C GLU A 142 -6.66 15.88 -7.81
N PHE A 143 -5.41 15.43 -7.72
CA PHE A 143 -4.31 16.30 -7.33
C PHE A 143 -4.11 17.45 -8.34
N GLU A 144 -4.11 17.15 -9.64
CA GLU A 144 -3.98 18.16 -10.69
C GLU A 144 -5.17 19.11 -10.74
N TYR A 145 -6.38 18.62 -10.46
CA TYR A 145 -7.58 19.43 -10.33
C TYR A 145 -7.46 20.48 -9.20
N LEU A 146 -6.92 20.08 -8.03
CA LEU A 146 -6.83 20.95 -6.86
C LEU A 146 -5.59 21.85 -6.84
N TYR A 147 -4.47 21.39 -7.39
CA TYR A 147 -3.16 22.02 -7.23
C TYR A 147 -2.49 22.44 -8.54
N GLY A 148 -3.14 22.19 -9.67
CA GLY A 148 -2.64 22.48 -11.01
C GLY A 148 -1.86 21.31 -11.63
N ALA A 149 -1.69 21.39 -12.95
CA ALA A 149 -1.10 20.31 -13.74
C ALA A 149 0.36 19.99 -13.34
N ILE A 150 0.68 18.70 -13.35
CA ILE A 150 2.03 18.17 -13.25
C ILE A 150 2.66 18.25 -14.64
N ASN A 151 3.35 19.36 -14.90
CA ASN A 151 4.01 19.59 -16.18
C ASN A 151 5.27 18.72 -16.30
N LEU A 152 5.25 17.79 -17.26
CA LEU A 152 6.42 17.01 -17.66
C LEU A 152 7.26 17.80 -18.67
N ASP A 153 8.58 17.70 -18.55
CA ASP A 153 9.53 18.32 -19.46
C ASP A 153 10.35 17.27 -20.23
N ASP A 154 11.20 17.74 -21.14
CA ASP A 154 12.07 16.90 -21.96
C ASP A 154 12.87 15.86 -21.15
N CYS A 155 13.33 16.22 -19.95
CA CYS A 155 14.07 15.29 -19.11
C CYS A 155 13.17 14.13 -18.67
N ASP A 156 11.93 14.41 -18.27
CA ASP A 156 10.99 13.40 -17.79
C ASP A 156 10.63 12.37 -18.87
N TYR A 157 10.51 12.82 -20.13
CA TYR A 157 10.22 11.93 -21.26
C TYR A 157 11.46 11.13 -21.70
N LYS A 158 12.64 11.75 -21.71
CA LYS A 158 13.89 11.10 -22.12
C LYS A 158 14.42 10.09 -21.09
N THR A 159 14.13 10.30 -19.80
CA THR A 159 14.60 9.41 -18.74
C THR A 159 13.72 8.15 -18.67
N PRO A 160 14.24 6.94 -18.92
CA PRO A 160 13.47 5.69 -18.79
C PRO A 160 12.92 5.52 -17.37
N LEU A 161 11.74 4.91 -17.22
CA LEU A 161 11.04 4.77 -15.94
C LEU A 161 11.83 3.95 -14.90
N GLN A 162 12.61 2.99 -15.39
CA GLN A 162 13.45 2.04 -14.67
C GLN A 162 14.81 2.62 -14.23
N GLU A 163 15.21 3.77 -14.78
CA GLU A 163 16.46 4.43 -14.40
C GLU A 163 16.29 5.29 -13.13
N PRO A 164 17.37 5.69 -12.46
CA PRO A 164 17.31 6.71 -11.41
C PRO A 164 16.66 8.01 -11.91
N TYR A 165 15.78 8.60 -11.09
CA TYR A 165 15.18 9.89 -11.44
C TYR A 165 16.16 11.02 -11.10
N SER A 166 16.62 11.73 -12.12
CA SER A 166 17.57 12.85 -12.03
C SER A 166 17.00 14.18 -12.55
N CYS A 167 15.74 14.20 -12.97
CA CYS A 167 15.09 15.40 -13.49
C CYS A 167 14.66 16.36 -12.37
N LYS A 168 14.25 17.56 -12.77
CA LYS A 168 13.81 18.60 -11.85
C LYS A 168 12.55 18.15 -11.10
N PRO A 169 12.62 17.97 -9.76
CA PRO A 169 11.46 17.53 -9.00
C PRO A 169 10.40 18.63 -8.92
N ILE A 170 9.16 18.23 -8.65
CA ILE A 170 8.12 19.19 -8.26
C ILE A 170 8.53 19.92 -6.95
N LYS A 171 7.89 21.06 -6.69
CA LYS A 171 8.07 21.79 -5.42
C LYS A 171 7.79 20.86 -4.23
N ALA A 172 8.69 20.84 -3.25
CA ALA A 172 8.57 19.98 -2.06
C ALA A 172 7.24 20.15 -1.31
N ALA A 173 6.68 21.38 -1.29
CA ALA A 173 5.37 21.64 -0.70
C ALA A 173 4.24 20.85 -1.41
N LEU A 174 4.28 20.75 -2.74
CA LEU A 174 3.30 20.00 -3.53
C LEU A 174 3.47 18.49 -3.34
N LYS A 175 4.71 18.00 -3.30
CA LYS A 175 5.00 16.61 -2.93
C LYS A 175 4.43 16.26 -1.55
N ASN A 176 4.69 17.09 -0.55
CA ASN A 176 4.21 16.87 0.81
C ASN A 176 2.67 16.89 0.90
N LYS A 177 2.00 17.71 0.09
CA LYS A 177 0.55 17.71 -0.04
C LYS A 177 0.05 16.41 -0.65
N PHE A 178 0.66 15.96 -1.75
CA PHE A 178 0.31 14.68 -2.36
C PHE A 178 0.45 13.52 -1.37
N ASP A 179 1.60 13.43 -0.68
CA ASP A 179 1.87 12.38 0.29
C ASP A 179 0.83 12.37 1.43
N LYS A 180 0.52 13.52 2.02
CA LYS A 180 -0.40 13.60 3.17
C LYS A 180 -1.86 13.45 2.77
N GLU A 181 -2.28 14.12 1.70
CA GLU A 181 -3.70 14.25 1.36
C GLU A 181 -4.17 13.09 0.47
N PHE A 182 -3.34 12.58 -0.44
CA PHE A 182 -3.73 11.59 -1.44
C PHE A 182 -3.16 10.22 -1.14
N VAL A 183 -1.87 10.13 -0.84
CA VAL A 183 -1.23 8.84 -0.52
C VAL A 183 -1.67 8.33 0.84
N MET A 184 -1.96 9.21 1.81
CA MET A 184 -2.44 8.81 3.15
C MET A 184 -3.95 9.04 3.31
N LYS A 185 -4.37 10.31 3.53
CA LYS A 185 -5.72 10.65 4.00
C LYS A 185 -6.84 10.09 3.12
N LYS A 186 -6.82 10.35 1.81
CA LYS A 186 -7.90 9.90 0.90
C LYS A 186 -8.07 8.40 0.87
N ARG A 187 -6.96 7.65 0.85
CA ARG A 187 -6.99 6.18 0.82
C ARG A 187 -7.52 5.61 2.13
N GLU A 188 -7.17 6.23 3.26
CA GLU A 188 -7.71 5.88 4.59
C GLU A 188 -9.22 6.17 4.70
N GLU A 189 -9.67 7.31 4.16
CA GLU A 189 -11.10 7.69 4.11
C GLU A 189 -11.90 6.75 3.22
N ASN A 190 -11.35 6.38 2.05
CA ASN A 190 -11.95 5.42 1.14
C ASN A 190 -12.12 4.05 1.80
N LEU A 191 -11.05 3.51 2.38
CA LEU A 191 -11.09 2.21 3.07
C LEU A 191 -12.11 2.22 4.22
N ALA A 192 -12.15 3.28 5.03
CA ALA A 192 -13.12 3.41 6.12
C ALA A 192 -14.56 3.47 5.60
N SER A 193 -14.81 4.16 4.49
CA SER A 193 -16.13 4.26 3.88
C SER A 193 -16.58 2.90 3.31
N LEU A 194 -15.70 2.22 2.57
CA LEU A 194 -15.98 0.89 2.04
C LEU A 194 -16.29 -0.12 3.14
N VAL A 195 -15.53 -0.09 4.26
CA VAL A 195 -15.79 -0.98 5.40
C VAL A 195 -17.10 -0.62 6.09
N ALA A 196 -17.38 0.66 6.32
CA ALA A 196 -18.63 1.08 6.97
C ALA A 196 -19.86 0.67 6.17
N ASP A 197 -19.82 0.86 4.84
CA ASP A 197 -20.97 0.70 3.95
C ASP A 197 -21.09 -0.74 3.38
N ALA A 198 -20.09 -1.58 3.61
CA ALA A 198 -20.05 -2.97 3.16
C ALA A 198 -21.18 -3.83 3.79
N PRO A 199 -21.90 -4.65 3.00
CA PRO A 199 -22.88 -5.60 3.53
C PRO A 199 -22.24 -6.77 4.30
N GLN A 200 -20.95 -7.02 4.08
CA GLN A 200 -20.22 -8.12 4.71
C GLN A 200 -20.11 -7.93 6.23
N GLN A 201 -20.45 -8.99 6.97
CA GLN A 201 -20.30 -9.04 8.42
C GLN A 201 -18.87 -9.35 8.85
N LYS A 202 -18.10 -10.06 8.02
CA LYS A 202 -16.71 -10.44 8.27
C LYS A 202 -15.81 -9.92 7.15
N ILE A 203 -14.92 -8.98 7.49
CA ILE A 203 -14.03 -8.32 6.51
C ILE A 203 -12.58 -8.52 6.94
N LEU A 204 -11.75 -9.01 6.02
CA LEU A 204 -10.30 -9.14 6.20
C LEU A 204 -9.61 -8.08 5.36
N ILE A 205 -8.93 -7.13 6.00
CA ILE A 205 -8.23 -6.05 5.34
C ILE A 205 -6.75 -6.40 5.19
N LEU A 206 -6.24 -6.35 3.95
CA LEU A 206 -4.82 -6.42 3.63
C LEU A 206 -4.37 -5.05 3.12
N PHE A 207 -3.84 -4.21 4.01
CA PHE A 207 -3.49 -2.82 3.68
C PHE A 207 -2.26 -2.36 4.47
N GLY A 208 -1.50 -1.42 3.91
CA GLY A 208 -0.23 -0.96 4.44
C GLY A 208 -0.29 -0.53 5.91
N THR A 209 0.71 -0.93 6.69
CA THR A 209 0.81 -0.65 8.14
C THR A 209 0.54 0.82 8.49
N SER A 210 1.05 1.75 7.69
CA SER A 210 0.97 3.19 7.97
C SER A 210 -0.46 3.74 7.94
N HIS A 211 -1.37 3.06 7.26
CA HIS A 211 -2.76 3.50 7.07
C HIS A 211 -3.68 3.17 8.24
N PHE A 212 -3.32 2.20 9.09
CA PHE A 212 -4.23 1.65 10.10
C PHE A 212 -4.79 2.74 11.03
N LYS A 213 -3.95 3.66 11.51
CA LYS A 213 -4.38 4.71 12.44
C LYS A 213 -5.38 5.68 11.82
N GLY A 214 -5.13 6.12 10.59
CA GLY A 214 -6.04 7.03 9.90
C GLY A 214 -7.32 6.33 9.48
N PHE A 215 -7.22 5.09 8.99
CA PHE A 215 -8.38 4.22 8.74
C PHE A 215 -9.27 4.08 9.98
N LEU A 216 -8.72 3.68 11.13
CA LEU A 216 -9.48 3.48 12.37
C LEU A 216 -10.18 4.78 12.79
N ARG A 217 -9.45 5.90 12.78
CA ARG A 217 -10.02 7.22 13.10
C ARG A 217 -11.20 7.56 12.18
N ASN A 218 -11.05 7.35 10.87
CA ASN A 218 -12.10 7.65 9.90
C ASN A 218 -13.30 6.70 10.05
N LEU A 219 -13.05 5.42 10.36
CA LEU A 219 -14.11 4.43 10.59
C LEU A 219 -14.92 4.81 11.85
N GLN A 220 -14.25 5.17 12.94
CA GLN A 220 -14.89 5.61 14.18
C GLN A 220 -15.60 6.96 14.07
N ALA A 221 -15.09 7.87 13.21
CA ALA A 221 -15.77 9.12 12.92
C ALA A 221 -17.11 8.90 12.19
N ARG A 222 -17.24 7.81 11.42
CA ARG A 222 -18.50 7.41 10.77
C ARG A 222 -19.44 6.70 11.75
N ASP A 223 -18.90 5.81 12.57
CA ASP A 223 -19.66 5.14 13.63
C ASP A 223 -18.78 4.90 14.87
N PRO A 224 -18.99 5.66 15.97
CA PRO A 224 -18.13 5.57 17.15
C PRO A 224 -18.26 4.26 17.92
N LYS A 225 -19.20 3.39 17.55
CA LYS A 225 -19.38 2.07 18.15
C LYS A 225 -18.34 1.04 17.68
N TRP A 226 -17.54 1.35 16.66
CA TRP A 226 -16.38 0.53 16.29
C TRP A 226 -15.32 0.58 17.38
N ILE A 227 -15.01 -0.60 17.94
CA ILE A 227 -13.97 -0.76 18.95
C ILE A 227 -12.86 -1.66 18.43
N GLN A 228 -11.61 -1.33 18.76
CA GLN A 228 -10.48 -2.25 18.59
C GLN A 228 -10.44 -3.20 19.78
N ILE A 229 -10.43 -4.50 19.49
CA ILE A 229 -10.30 -5.57 20.47
C ILE A 229 -8.86 -6.08 20.37
N ASN A 230 -8.20 -6.19 21.53
CA ASN A 230 -6.79 -6.56 21.63
C ASN A 230 -6.55 -8.03 21.28
#